data_AF-A0A1G6UIC2-F1
#
_entry.id   AF-A0A1G6UIC2-F1
#
_cell.length_a   1.000
_cell.length_b   1.000
_cell.length_c   1.000
_cell.angle_alpha   90.00
_cell.angle_beta   90.00
_cell.angle_gamma   90.00
#
_symmetry.space_group_name_H-M   'P 1'
#
loop_
_entity.id
_entity.type
_entity.pdbx_description
1 polymer ?
#
loop_
_entity_poly.entity_id
_entity_poly.type
_entity_poly.pdbx_seq_one_letter_code
_entity_poly.pdbx_strand_id
1 'polypeptide(L)'
;MADVFGNVYIKCIEFMAGRAAERMLLDGEPALPVDDLRQARELAMLICRSEEAIESFIEHCDLAARDLLMPYGDVVMALSVVLRIKRMLDGAEIDQIIRNVEARKALAVEHRRRADWRKSELAAKRFRADSLAGKCIT
;
A
#
# COMPACT_ATOMS: atom_id res chain seq x y z
N MET A 1 -24.71 -12.24 13.75
CA MET A 1 -23.97 -13.14 12.85
C MET A 1 -23.07 -12.37 11.88
N ALA A 2 -23.61 -11.40 11.12
CA ALA A 2 -22.80 -10.55 10.24
C ALA A 2 -21.66 -9.82 10.98
N ASP A 3 -21.95 -9.25 12.15
CA ASP A 3 -20.93 -8.54 12.95
C ASP A 3 -19.82 -9.45 13.47
N VAL A 4 -20.14 -10.70 13.81
CA VAL A 4 -19.16 -11.70 14.25
C VAL A 4 -18.23 -12.06 13.09
N PHE A 5 -18.80 -12.34 11.91
CA PHE A 5 -18.00 -12.63 10.73
C PHE A 5 -17.10 -11.45 10.34
N GLY A 6 -17.66 -10.22 10.30
CA GLY A 6 -16.91 -9.02 9.97
C GLY A 6 -15.73 -8.78 10.91
N ASN A 7 -15.96 -8.91 12.22
CA ASN A 7 -14.90 -8.74 13.22
C ASN A 7 -13.83 -9.83 13.13
N VAL A 8 -14.21 -11.10 12.94
CA VAL A 8 -13.26 -12.20 12.73
C VAL A 8 -12.43 -11.95 11.47
N TYR A 9 -13.07 -11.54 10.38
CA TYR A 9 -12.39 -11.28 9.12
C TYR A 9 -11.37 -10.15 9.21
N ILE A 10 -11.76 -8.99 9.77
CA ILE A 10 -10.85 -7.86 9.99
C ILE A 10 -9.67 -8.30 10.87
N LYS A 11 -9.93 -9.04 11.95
CA LYS A 11 -8.87 -9.41 12.89
C LYS A 11 -7.89 -10.43 12.31
N CYS A 12 -8.38 -11.40 11.54
CA CYS A 12 -7.49 -12.34 10.83
C CYS A 12 -6.64 -11.63 9.77
N ILE A 13 -7.17 -10.61 9.08
CA ILE A 13 -6.36 -9.76 8.19
C ILE A 13 -5.25 -9.04 9.00
N GLU A 14 -5.57 -8.44 10.15
CA GLU A 14 -4.57 -7.77 11.00
C GLU A 14 -3.44 -8.71 11.41
N PHE A 15 -3.76 -9.95 11.81
CA PHE A 15 -2.75 -10.95 12.16
C PHE A 15 -1.84 -11.32 10.99
N MET A 16 -2.37 -11.38 9.78
CA MET A 16 -1.55 -11.70 8.60
C MET A 16 -0.79 -10.50 8.05
N ALA A 17 -1.17 -9.27 8.43
CA ALA A 17 -0.60 -8.03 7.90
C ALA A 17 0.91 -7.89 8.13
N GLY A 18 1.42 -8.36 9.27
CA GLY A 18 2.86 -8.30 9.58
C GLY A 18 3.68 -9.09 8.56
N ARG A 19 3.35 -10.36 8.36
CA ARG A 19 4.00 -11.24 7.40
C ARG A 19 3.80 -10.76 5.95
N ALA A 20 2.60 -10.29 5.61
CA ALA A 20 2.31 -9.73 4.29
C ALA A 20 3.19 -8.51 3.99
N ALA A 21 3.39 -7.62 4.98
CA ALA A 21 4.29 -6.48 4.87
C ALA A 21 5.76 -6.92 4.69
N GLU A 22 6.20 -7.93 5.45
CA GLU A 22 7.56 -8.47 5.34
C GLU A 22 7.83 -9.03 3.94
N ARG A 23 6.94 -9.87 3.40
CA ARG A 23 7.08 -10.40 2.02
C ARG A 23 7.09 -9.32 0.94
N MET A 24 6.35 -8.24 1.17
CA MET A 24 6.28 -7.14 0.22
C MET A 24 7.57 -6.33 0.17
N LEU A 25 8.27 -6.21 1.30
CA LEU A 25 9.34 -5.23 1.49
C LEU A 25 10.73 -5.85 1.69
N LEU A 26 10.81 -7.13 2.03
CA LEU A 26 12.05 -7.85 2.34
C LEU A 26 12.24 -9.01 1.36
N ASP A 27 13.50 -9.34 1.10
CA ASP A 27 13.85 -10.50 0.27
C ASP A 27 13.69 -11.81 1.06
N GLY A 28 13.13 -12.82 0.39
CA GLY A 28 12.95 -14.17 0.93
C GLY A 28 11.62 -14.37 1.66
N GLU A 29 11.38 -15.62 2.06
CA GLU A 29 10.18 -15.96 2.83
C GLU A 29 10.39 -15.59 4.31
N PRO A 30 9.51 -14.79 4.92
CA PRO A 30 9.63 -14.42 6.33
C PRO A 30 9.46 -15.61 7.26
N ALA A 31 9.90 -15.42 8.51
CA ALA A 31 9.66 -16.39 9.56
C ALA A 31 8.15 -16.63 9.75
N LEU A 32 7.79 -17.85 10.11
CA LEU A 32 6.40 -18.20 10.36
C LEU A 32 5.86 -17.37 11.54
N PRO A 33 4.76 -16.61 11.39
CA PRO A 33 4.19 -15.80 12.46
C PRO A 33 3.35 -16.70 13.38
N VAL A 34 4.04 -17.47 14.23
CA VAL A 34 3.46 -18.58 15.02
C VAL A 34 2.27 -18.13 15.87
N ASP A 35 2.41 -17.01 16.59
CA ASP A 35 1.36 -16.54 17.48
C ASP A 35 0.18 -15.93 16.72
N ASP A 36 0.43 -15.14 15.68
CA ASP A 36 -0.60 -14.58 14.82
C ASP A 36 -1.41 -15.68 14.11
N LEU A 37 -0.75 -16.75 13.63
CA LEU A 37 -1.43 -17.91 13.04
C LEU A 37 -2.26 -18.67 14.06
N ARG A 38 -1.76 -18.86 15.28
CA ARG A 38 -2.52 -19.49 16.37
C ARG A 38 -3.78 -18.69 16.67
N GLN A 39 -3.67 -17.38 16.85
CA GLN A 39 -4.81 -16.50 17.15
C GLN A 39 -5.79 -16.43 15.97
N ALA A 40 -5.30 -16.36 14.72
CA ALA A 40 -6.14 -16.39 13.53
C ALA A 40 -6.91 -17.71 13.40
N ARG A 41 -6.29 -18.86 13.70
CA ARG A 41 -6.98 -20.17 13.77
C ARG A 41 -8.08 -20.17 14.81
N GLU A 42 -7.80 -19.70 16.03
CA GLU A 42 -8.80 -19.65 17.12
C GLU A 42 -10.03 -18.83 16.73
N LEU A 43 -9.84 -17.68 16.07
CA LEU A 43 -10.95 -16.87 15.56
C LEU A 43 -11.68 -17.51 14.39
N ALA A 44 -10.95 -18.13 13.45
CA ALA A 44 -11.54 -18.79 12.29
C ALA A 44 -12.45 -19.96 12.68
N MET A 45 -12.15 -20.68 13.77
CA MET A 45 -12.99 -21.75 14.31
C MET A 45 -14.40 -21.29 14.70
N LEU A 46 -14.62 -19.99 14.93
CA LEU A 46 -15.94 -19.44 15.24
C LEU A 46 -16.88 -19.47 14.03
N ILE A 47 -16.32 -19.46 12.80
CA ILE A 47 -17.07 -19.31 11.55
C ILE A 47 -16.89 -20.50 10.59
N CYS A 48 -15.74 -21.18 10.64
CA CYS A 48 -15.44 -22.34 9.83
C CYS A 48 -15.74 -23.65 10.58
N ARG A 49 -16.11 -24.71 9.85
CA ARG A 49 -16.54 -26.01 10.42
C ARG A 49 -15.61 -27.19 10.11
N SER A 50 -14.56 -26.96 9.32
CA SER A 50 -13.55 -27.96 8.97
C SER A 50 -12.16 -27.33 8.98
N GLU A 51 -11.12 -28.16 9.13
CA GLU A 51 -9.74 -27.70 9.10
C GLU A 51 -9.39 -27.06 7.74
N GLU A 52 -9.81 -27.69 6.65
CA GLU A 52 -9.63 -27.17 5.28
C GLU A 52 -10.25 -25.76 5.11
N ALA A 53 -11.42 -25.53 5.69
CA ALA A 53 -12.07 -24.22 5.64
C ALA A 53 -11.35 -23.18 6.51
N ILE A 54 -10.75 -23.59 7.63
CA ILE A 54 -9.93 -22.72 8.47
C ILE A 54 -8.66 -22.30 7.73
N GLU A 55 -7.94 -23.26 7.14
CA GLU A 55 -6.72 -23.00 6.38
C GLU A 55 -6.98 -22.09 5.18
N SER A 56 -7.99 -22.42 4.36
CA SER A 56 -8.39 -21.60 3.21
C SER A 56 -8.79 -20.18 3.61
N PHE A 57 -9.47 -20.03 4.75
CA PHE A 57 -9.86 -18.72 5.26
C PHE A 57 -8.65 -17.88 5.69
N ILE A 58 -7.67 -18.48 6.35
CA ILE A 58 -6.44 -17.79 6.78
C ILE A 58 -5.59 -17.42 5.56
N GLU A 59 -5.45 -18.31 4.58
CA GLU A 59 -4.76 -18.01 3.31
C GLU A 59 -5.43 -16.84 2.58
N HIS A 60 -6.76 -16.82 2.55
CA HIS A 60 -7.51 -15.69 2.01
C HIS A 60 -7.23 -14.39 2.77
N CYS A 61 -7.15 -14.43 4.10
CA CYS A 61 -6.80 -13.26 4.90
C CYS A 61 -5.36 -12.76 4.64
N ASP A 62 -4.41 -13.66 4.39
CA ASP A 62 -3.02 -13.32 4.00
C ASP A 62 -2.98 -12.58 2.65
N LEU A 63 -3.74 -13.07 1.66
CA LEU A 63 -3.90 -12.40 0.37
C LEU A 63 -4.59 -11.03 0.52
N ALA A 64 -5.67 -10.96 1.29
CA ALA A 64 -6.39 -9.72 1.53
C ALA A 64 -5.53 -8.67 2.26
N ALA A 65 -4.72 -9.09 3.23
CA ALA A 65 -3.78 -8.22 3.93
C ALA A 65 -2.73 -7.66 2.96
N ARG A 66 -2.16 -8.51 2.09
CA ARG A 66 -1.22 -8.06 1.04
C ARG A 66 -1.87 -7.02 0.13
N ASP A 67 -3.06 -7.31 -0.40
CA ASP A 67 -3.72 -6.43 -1.36
C ASP A 67 -4.12 -5.09 -0.73
N LEU A 68 -4.47 -5.09 0.55
CA LEU A 68 -4.74 -3.86 1.31
C LEU A 68 -3.48 -3.02 1.53
N LEU A 69 -2.34 -3.66 1.77
CA LEU A 69 -1.06 -2.98 2.01
C LEU A 69 -0.34 -2.55 0.74
N MET A 70 -0.56 -3.24 -0.39
CA MET A 70 0.18 -3.06 -1.64
C MET A 70 0.26 -1.61 -2.14
N PRO A 71 -0.83 -0.80 -2.11
CA PRO A 71 -0.77 0.61 -2.54
C PRO A 71 0.06 1.51 -1.62
N TYR A 72 0.37 1.04 -0.41
CA TYR A 72 0.97 1.81 0.69
C TYR A 72 2.34 1.29 1.11
N GLY A 73 3.03 0.53 0.27
CA GLY A 73 4.34 -0.06 0.62
C GLY A 73 5.40 0.97 1.04
N ASP A 74 5.39 2.17 0.45
CA ASP A 74 6.26 3.28 0.84
C ASP A 74 5.91 3.88 2.21
N VAL A 75 4.62 3.93 2.56
CA VAL A 75 4.14 4.32 3.89
C VAL A 75 4.60 3.29 4.93
N VAL A 76 4.40 2.01 4.66
CA VAL A 76 4.82 0.91 5.55
C VAL A 76 6.34 0.95 5.76
N MET A 77 7.12 1.17 4.70
CA MET A 77 8.56 1.35 4.78
C MET A 77 8.94 2.55 5.64
N ALA A 78 8.31 3.71 5.42
CA ALA A 78 8.57 4.92 6.20
C ALA A 78 8.27 4.72 7.69
N LEU A 79 7.11 4.12 8.02
CA LEU A 79 6.73 3.77 9.39
C LEU A 79 7.77 2.84 10.02
N SER A 80 8.19 1.80 9.30
CA SER A 80 9.16 0.81 9.78
C SER A 80 10.53 1.43 10.07
N VAL A 81 11.01 2.32 9.21
CA VAL A 81 12.27 3.06 9.41
C VAL A 81 12.20 3.97 10.62
N VAL A 82 11.14 4.78 10.74
CA VAL A 82 11.00 5.70 11.88
C VAL A 82 10.84 4.93 13.18
N LEU A 83 10.02 3.88 13.19
CA LEU A 83 9.81 3.03 14.37
C LEU A 83 11.11 2.34 14.80
N ARG A 84 11.94 1.88 13.85
CA ARG A 84 13.25 1.29 14.16
C ARG A 84 14.18 2.27 14.89
N ILE A 85 14.13 3.56 14.53
CA ILE A 85 14.94 4.61 15.15
C ILE A 85 14.37 5.02 16.51
N LYS A 86 13.06 5.29 16.57
CA LYS A 86 12.39 5.83 17.77
C LYS A 86 12.00 4.77 18.80
N ARG A 87 11.97 3.50 18.41
CA ARG A 87 11.50 2.33 19.18
C ARG A 87 10.01 2.31 19.54
N MET A 88 9.34 3.46 19.54
CA MET A 88 7.91 3.59 19.79
C MET A 88 7.35 4.73 18.94
N LEU A 89 6.12 4.54 18.48
CA LEU A 89 5.30 5.57 17.82
C LEU A 89 3.94 5.58 18.49
N ASP A 90 3.42 6.77 18.76
CA ASP A 90 2.01 6.94 19.11
C ASP A 90 1.14 7.12 17.86
N GLY A 91 -0.18 7.13 18.03
CA GLY A 91 -1.13 7.26 16.92
C GLY A 91 -1.00 8.57 16.14
N ALA A 92 -0.72 9.69 16.83
CA ALA A 92 -0.58 10.99 16.18
C ALA A 92 0.70 11.05 15.33
N GLU A 93 1.77 10.40 15.79
CA GLU A 93 3.02 10.26 15.05
C GLU A 93 2.87 9.37 13.82
N ILE A 94 2.12 8.26 13.93
CA ILE A 94 1.77 7.41 12.79
C ILE A 94 1.00 8.22 11.75
N ASP A 95 -0.07 8.91 12.14
CA ASP A 95 -0.87 9.75 11.25
C ASP A 95 -0.03 10.82 10.56
N GLN A 96 0.91 11.43 11.29
CA GLN A 96 1.78 12.44 10.71
C GLN A 96 2.73 11.88 9.67
N ILE A 97 3.27 10.67 9.88
CA ILE A 97 4.12 9.98 8.90
C ILE A 97 3.31 9.69 7.63
N ILE A 98 2.11 9.13 7.78
CA ILE A 98 1.20 8.82 6.65
C ILE A 98 0.92 10.11 5.85
N ARG A 99 0.47 11.17 6.53
CA ARG A 99 0.19 12.48 5.89
C ARG A 99 1.40 13.00 5.11
N ASN A 100 2.59 12.91 5.69
CA ASN A 100 3.82 13.40 5.05
C ASN A 100 4.19 12.61 3.80
N VAL A 101 4.07 11.28 3.83
CA VAL A 101 4.36 10.42 2.67
C VAL A 101 3.37 10.71 1.54
N GLU A 102 2.07 10.75 1.84
CA GLU A 102 1.03 11.02 0.85
C GLU A 102 1.15 12.44 0.25
N ALA A 103 1.46 13.44 1.07
CA ALA A 103 1.73 14.79 0.58
C ALA A 103 2.93 14.84 -0.40
N ARG A 104 3.99 14.07 -0.13
CA ARG A 104 5.16 13.99 -1.02
C ARG A 104 4.84 13.27 -2.33
N LYS A 105 4.05 12.20 -2.29
CA LYS A 105 3.53 11.52 -3.50
C LYS A 105 2.73 12.48 -4.37
N ALA A 106 1.75 13.17 -3.78
CA ALA A 106 0.92 14.13 -4.49
C ALA A 106 1.76 15.25 -5.12
N LEU A 107 2.74 15.77 -4.39
CA LEU A 107 3.66 16.79 -4.89
C LEU A 107 4.51 16.28 -6.06
N ALA A 108 5.02 15.05 -6.00
CA ALA A 108 5.80 14.44 -7.09
C ALA A 108 4.96 14.26 -8.36
N VAL A 109 3.71 13.80 -8.22
CA VAL A 109 2.74 13.69 -9.33
C VAL A 109 2.48 15.05 -9.95
N GLU A 110 2.27 16.08 -9.14
CA GLU A 110 2.02 17.43 -9.63
C GLU A 110 3.23 18.02 -10.36
N HIS A 111 4.44 17.81 -9.83
CA HIS A 111 5.67 18.24 -10.50
C HIS A 111 5.81 17.60 -11.88
N ARG A 112 5.53 16.29 -11.99
CA ARG A 112 5.55 15.59 -13.27
C ARG A 112 4.51 16.16 -14.24
N ARG A 113 3.27 16.33 -13.80
CA ARG A 113 2.20 16.93 -14.60
C ARG A 113 2.59 18.30 -15.16
N ARG A 114 3.20 19.15 -14.34
CA ARG A 114 3.68 20.48 -14.76
C ARG A 114 4.81 20.40 -15.77
N ALA A 115 5.73 19.44 -15.62
CA ALA A 115 6.81 19.23 -16.58
C ALA A 115 6.26 18.78 -17.94
N ASP A 116 5.31 17.85 -17.95
CA ASP A 116 4.65 17.36 -19.16
C ASP A 116 3.87 18.48 -19.85
N TRP A 117 3.14 19.30 -19.07
CA TRP A 117 2.44 20.48 -19.59
C TRP A 117 3.39 21.45 -20.29
N ARG A 118 4.50 21.82 -19.65
CA ARG A 118 5.51 22.72 -20.22
C ARG A 118 6.11 22.15 -21.52
N LYS A 119 6.34 20.84 -21.58
CA LYS A 119 6.82 20.17 -22.79
C LYS A 119 5.81 20.32 -23.94
N SER A 120 4.53 20.12 -23.67
CA SER A 120 3.46 20.31 -24.65
C SER A 120 3.34 21.77 -25.12
N GLU A 121 3.44 22.73 -24.22
CA GLU A 121 3.44 24.16 -24.57
C GLU A 121 4.61 24.52 -25.49
N LEU A 122 5.82 24.02 -25.20
CA LEU A 122 7.00 24.23 -26.03
C LEU A 122 6.83 23.59 -27.41
N ALA A 123 6.30 22.37 -27.49
CA ALA A 123 6.01 21.71 -28.76
C ALA A 123 4.98 22.49 -29.60
N ALA A 124 3.90 22.97 -28.98
CA ALA A 124 2.88 23.77 -29.65
C ALA A 124 3.41 25.14 -30.13
N LYS A 125 4.33 25.76 -29.39
CA LYS A 125 5.02 26.99 -29.82
C LYS A 125 5.91 26.73 -31.04
N ARG A 126 6.68 25.64 -31.03
CA ARG A 126 7.52 25.23 -32.18
C ARG A 126 6.69 24.95 -33.42
N PHE A 127 5.63 24.14 -33.29
CA PHE A 127 4.73 23.85 -34.40
C PHE A 127 4.11 25.11 -35.04
N ARG A 128 3.70 26.08 -34.21
CA ARG A 128 3.20 27.37 -34.71
C ARG A 128 4.27 28.15 -35.46
N ALA A 129 5.49 28.21 -34.93
CA ALA A 129 6.61 28.87 -35.60
C ALA A 129 6.92 28.23 -36.96
N ASP A 130 7.01 26.89 -37.01
CA ASP A 130 7.28 26.14 -38.24
C ASP A 130 6.14 26.32 -39.27
N SER A 131 4.89 26.33 -38.82
CA SER A 131 3.72 26.56 -39.68
C SER A 131 3.68 27.97 -40.25
N LEU A 132 4.19 28.97 -39.53
CA LEU A 132 4.31 30.34 -40.00
C LEU A 132 5.50 30.51 -40.95
N ALA A 133 6.64 29.86 -40.67
CA ALA A 133 7.80 29.85 -41.55
C ALA A 133 7.51 29.16 -42.88
N GLY A 134 6.76 28.05 -42.87
CA GLY A 134 6.32 27.34 -44.08
C GLY A 134 5.31 28.11 -44.94
N LYS A 135 4.60 29.10 -44.38
CA LYS A 135 3.71 30.00 -45.13
C LYS A 135 4.44 31.15 -45.82
N CYS A 136 5.73 31.35 -45.57
CA CYS A 136 6.52 32.45 -46.14
C CYS A 136 7.25 32.08 -47.45
N ILE A 137 7.06 30.84 -47.96
CA ILE A 137 7.74 30.29 -49.15
C ILE A 137 6.77 30.09 -50.34
N THR A 138 5.57 30.68 -50.28
CA THR A 138 4.61 30.77 -51.40
C THR A 138 4.14 32.20 -51.54
#